data_AF-A0A643KIF0-F1
#
_entry.id   AF-A0A643KIF0-F1
#
_cell.length_a   1.000
_cell.length_b   1.000
_cell.length_c   1.000
_cell.angle_alpha   90.00
_cell.angle_beta   90.00
_cell.angle_gamma   90.00
#
_symmetry.space_group_name_H-M   'P 1'
#
loop_
_entity.id
_entity.type
_entity.pdbx_description
1 polymer ?
#
loop_
_entity_poly.entity_id
_entity_poly.type
_entity_poly.pdbx_seq_one_letter_code
_entity_poly.pdbx_strand_id
1 'polypeptide(L)'
;DTDFLQKLKAEIPAFLHFLQHRQLSTEKESRMWFNPTLLHTEALQKIIRSNRNRLEIEMHELVLDIMESVGTDTFSFCYSDILLLLVRSQVKVEKHQVRKVLQECWKLTPAPNGLTYTTYQFNCNRECRYEPIRRVGRFYTVTR
;
A
#
# COMPACT_ATOMS: atom_id res chain seq x y z
N ASP A 1 25.87 52.84 25.12
CA ASP A 1 26.40 53.18 23.79
C ASP A 1 25.35 54.01 23.08
N THR A 2 25.58 55.31 22.92
CA THR A 2 24.60 56.27 22.38
C THR A 2 24.36 56.12 20.87
N ASP A 3 25.29 55.48 20.16
CA ASP A 3 25.27 55.37 18.70
C ASP A 3 24.68 54.03 18.21
N PHE A 4 24.10 53.23 19.11
CA PHE A 4 23.60 51.89 18.81
C PHE A 4 22.58 51.88 17.66
N LEU A 5 21.67 52.86 17.60
CA LEU A 5 20.68 52.97 16.52
C LEU A 5 21.32 53.23 15.15
N GLN A 6 22.40 54.00 15.10
CA GLN A 6 23.13 54.28 13.86
C GLN A 6 23.90 53.05 13.40
N LYS A 7 24.52 52.32 14.33
CA LYS A 7 25.17 51.03 14.05
C LYS A 7 24.18 50.01 13.46
N LEU A 8 23.00 49.87 14.06
CA LEU A 8 21.92 49.03 13.53
C LEU A 8 21.52 49.42 12.11
N LYS A 9 21.34 50.71 11.83
CA LYS A 9 21.01 51.19 10.49
C LYS A 9 22.12 50.91 9.47
N ALA A 10 23.38 51.03 9.89
CA ALA A 10 24.53 50.73 9.05
C ALA A 10 24.68 49.23 8.73
N GLU A 11 24.14 48.35 9.56
CA GLU A 11 24.15 46.90 9.34
C GLU A 11 23.04 46.41 8.38
N ILE A 12 21.95 47.18 8.20
CA ILE A 12 20.82 46.78 7.34
C ILE A 12 21.26 46.36 5.92
N PRO A 13 22.15 47.09 5.22
CA PRO A 13 22.61 46.69 3.89
C PRO A 13 23.38 45.37 3.91
N ALA A 14 24.24 45.15 4.91
CA ALA A 14 24.99 43.91 5.07
C ALA A 14 24.06 42.73 5.37
N PHE A 15 23.03 42.96 6.20
CA PHE A 15 22.00 41.97 6.50
C PHE A 15 21.18 41.61 5.27
N LEU A 16 20.72 42.59 4.48
CA LEU A 16 20.01 42.34 3.24
C LEU A 16 20.86 41.57 2.22
N HIS A 17 22.13 41.94 2.09
CA HIS A 17 23.09 41.22 1.24
C HIS A 17 23.21 39.75 1.67
N PHE A 18 23.35 39.50 2.98
CA PHE A 18 23.37 38.14 3.51
C PHE A 18 22.09 37.37 3.21
N LEU A 19 20.91 37.98 3.41
CA LEU A 19 19.64 37.30 3.14
C LEU A 19 19.46 36.92 1.66
N GLN A 20 19.98 37.72 0.73
CA GLN A 20 19.87 37.49 -0.72
C GLN A 20 20.86 36.46 -1.24
N HIS A 21 22.08 36.41 -0.68
CA HIS A 21 23.17 35.57 -1.19
C HIS A 21 23.44 34.33 -0.35
N ARG A 22 22.74 34.15 0.78
CA ARG A 22 22.89 32.94 1.59
C ARG A 22 22.50 31.71 0.77
N GLN A 23 23.27 30.64 0.95
CA GLN A 23 22.85 29.32 0.48
C GLN A 23 21.74 28.80 1.39
N LEU A 24 20.61 28.45 0.80
CA LEU A 24 19.52 27.79 1.52
C LEU A 24 19.89 26.31 1.68
N SER A 25 19.60 25.75 2.84
CA SER A 25 19.86 24.33 3.13
C SER A 25 18.91 23.39 2.38
N THR A 26 17.80 23.90 1.84
CA THR A 26 16.82 23.13 1.09
C THR A 26 16.48 23.81 -0.23
N GLU A 27 16.34 23.01 -1.28
CA GLU A 27 15.91 23.46 -2.59
C GLU A 27 14.39 23.29 -2.75
N LYS A 28 13.78 24.13 -3.57
CA LYS A 28 12.33 24.08 -3.82
C LYS A 28 11.98 22.90 -4.74
N GLU A 29 11.96 21.70 -4.18
CA GLU A 29 11.62 20.47 -4.90
C GLU A 29 10.11 20.16 -4.90
N SER A 30 9.38 20.62 -3.89
CA SER A 30 7.95 20.37 -3.75
C SER A 30 7.22 21.56 -3.13
N ARG A 31 5.90 21.46 -2.95
CA ARG A 31 5.12 22.44 -2.17
C ARG A 31 5.71 22.66 -0.77
N MET A 32 6.31 21.63 -0.20
CA MET A 32 6.94 21.66 1.13
C MET A 32 8.38 22.16 1.10
N TRP A 33 8.93 22.56 -0.06
CA TRP A 33 10.31 23.08 -0.21
C TRP A 33 11.43 22.06 0.14
N PHE A 34 11.11 20.78 0.11
CA PHE A 34 12.06 19.67 0.24
C PHE A 34 11.54 18.42 -0.48
N ASN A 35 12.43 17.45 -0.71
CA ASN A 35 12.06 16.17 -1.31
C ASN A 35 11.12 15.37 -0.40
N PRO A 36 9.91 14.97 -0.84
CA PRO A 36 9.02 14.13 -0.03
C PRO A 36 9.67 12.86 0.52
N THR A 37 10.70 12.34 -0.15
CA THR A 37 11.42 11.15 0.31
C THR A 37 12.12 11.35 1.65
N LEU A 38 12.49 12.58 2.00
CA LEU A 38 13.08 12.92 3.30
C LEU A 38 12.12 12.70 4.47
N LEU A 39 10.81 12.62 4.21
CA LEU A 39 9.80 12.32 5.22
C LEU A 39 9.56 10.82 5.43
N HIS A 40 10.18 9.95 4.62
CA HIS A 40 10.04 8.50 4.79
C HIS A 40 10.72 8.05 6.09
N THR A 41 9.92 7.95 7.14
CA THR A 41 10.31 7.45 8.46
C THR A 41 9.57 6.15 8.77
N GLU A 42 10.13 5.33 9.65
CA GLU A 42 9.46 4.11 10.12
C GLU A 42 8.11 4.42 10.78
N ALA A 43 8.02 5.53 11.52
CA ALA A 43 6.78 5.98 12.14
C ALA A 43 5.71 6.32 11.09
N LEU A 44 6.08 7.06 10.04
CA LEU A 44 5.17 7.35 8.92
C LEU A 44 4.74 6.07 8.21
N GLN A 45 5.66 5.13 7.97
CA GLN A 45 5.32 3.83 7.39
C GLN A 45 4.33 3.05 8.25
N LYS A 46 4.49 3.06 9.58
CA LYS A 46 3.54 2.44 10.52
C LYS A 46 2.16 3.09 10.40
N ILE A 47 2.08 4.43 10.38
CA ILE A 47 0.81 5.16 10.23
C ILE A 47 0.12 4.80 8.90
N ILE A 48 0.88 4.79 7.79
CA ILE A 48 0.35 4.40 6.48
C ILE A 48 -0.19 2.96 6.51
N ARG A 49 0.55 2.03 7.11
CA ARG A 49 0.12 0.63 7.27
C ARG A 49 -1.13 0.52 8.14
N SER A 50 -1.20 1.25 9.25
CA SER A 50 -2.34 1.25 10.17
C SER A 50 -3.58 1.93 9.59
N ASN A 51 -3.43 2.83 8.62
CA ASN A 51 -4.55 3.45 7.90
C ASN A 51 -5.02 2.64 6.69
N ARG A 52 -4.39 1.49 6.40
CA ARG A 52 -4.84 0.62 5.31
C ARG A 52 -6.28 0.18 5.51
N ASN A 53 -6.95 -0.05 4.38
CA ASN A 53 -8.33 -0.51 4.39
C ASN A 53 -8.39 -1.85 5.16
N ARG A 54 -9.28 -1.96 6.16
CA ARG A 54 -9.44 -3.20 6.94
C ARG A 54 -9.62 -4.41 6.03
N LEU A 55 -10.37 -4.27 4.93
CA LEU A 55 -10.54 -5.33 3.95
C LEU A 55 -9.24 -5.76 3.28
N GLU A 56 -8.34 -4.82 3.00
CA GLU A 56 -7.03 -5.12 2.40
C GLU A 56 -6.22 -6.03 3.33
N ILE A 57 -6.26 -5.76 4.64
CA ILE A 57 -5.57 -6.55 5.66
C ILE A 57 -6.16 -7.96 5.71
N GLU A 58 -7.48 -8.08 5.85
CA GLU A 58 -8.18 -9.38 5.90
C GLU A 58 -7.92 -10.21 4.62
N MET A 59 -7.92 -9.57 3.45
CA MET A 59 -7.59 -10.24 2.18
C MET A 59 -6.14 -10.70 2.14
N HIS A 60 -5.20 -9.89 2.65
CA HIS A 60 -3.79 -10.25 2.71
C HIS A 60 -3.54 -11.44 3.64
N GLU A 61 -4.13 -11.42 4.84
CA GLU A 61 -4.03 -12.51 5.82
C GLU A 61 -4.65 -13.80 5.28
N LEU A 62 -5.81 -13.73 4.63
CA LEU A 62 -6.45 -14.88 3.98
C LEU A 62 -5.55 -15.51 2.90
N VAL A 63 -4.92 -14.70 2.06
CA VAL A 63 -4.03 -15.19 1.00
C VAL A 63 -2.81 -15.89 1.62
N LEU A 64 -2.21 -15.32 2.66
CA LEU A 64 -1.07 -15.92 3.35
C LEU A 64 -1.45 -17.23 4.04
N ASP A 65 -2.60 -17.29 4.71
CA ASP A 65 -3.09 -18.52 5.36
C ASP A 65 -3.31 -19.65 4.34
N ILE A 66 -3.86 -19.34 3.15
CA ILE A 66 -4.01 -20.30 2.05
C ILE A 66 -2.64 -20.78 1.54
N MET A 67 -1.71 -19.85 1.32
CA MET A 67 -0.36 -20.18 0.84
C MET A 67 0.39 -21.08 1.83
N GLU A 68 0.29 -20.79 3.13
CA GLU A 68 0.95 -21.55 4.19
C GLU A 68 0.32 -22.93 4.39
N SER A 69 -1.00 -23.00 4.42
CA SER A 69 -1.73 -24.27 4.63
C SER A 69 -1.60 -25.26 3.47
N VAL A 70 -1.46 -24.78 2.24
CA VAL A 70 -1.25 -25.64 1.05
C VAL A 70 0.24 -25.84 0.74
N GLY A 71 1.12 -24.97 1.26
CA GLY A 71 2.56 -25.02 0.98
C GLY A 71 2.91 -24.53 -0.43
N THR A 72 2.27 -23.44 -0.89
CA THR A 72 2.51 -22.85 -2.21
C THR A 72 2.84 -21.37 -2.12
N ASP A 73 3.80 -20.89 -2.91
CA ASP A 73 4.19 -19.47 -2.93
C ASP A 73 3.33 -18.60 -3.88
N THR A 74 2.40 -19.22 -4.62
CA THR A 74 1.56 -18.55 -5.61
C THR A 74 0.09 -18.89 -5.42
N PHE A 75 -0.78 -17.88 -5.48
CA PHE A 75 -2.22 -18.06 -5.40
C PHE A 75 -2.90 -17.39 -6.59
N SER A 76 -3.73 -18.16 -7.30
CA SER A 76 -4.51 -17.69 -8.44
C SER A 76 -6.00 -17.71 -8.12
N PHE A 77 -6.70 -16.61 -8.35
CA PHE A 77 -8.12 -16.48 -7.99
C PHE A 77 -8.85 -15.48 -8.88
N CYS A 78 -10.16 -15.65 -9.05
CA CYS A 78 -11.03 -14.60 -9.57
C CYS A 78 -11.84 -13.93 -8.46
N TYR A 79 -12.58 -12.86 -8.80
CA TYR A 79 -13.40 -12.12 -7.85
C TYR A 79 -14.38 -12.99 -7.06
N SER A 80 -15.03 -13.96 -7.70
CA SER A 80 -16.00 -14.83 -7.03
C SER A 80 -15.33 -15.83 -6.08
N ASP A 81 -14.11 -16.26 -6.38
CA ASP A 81 -13.39 -17.22 -5.54
C ASP A 81 -12.99 -16.56 -4.22
N ILE A 82 -12.33 -15.40 -4.30
CA ILE A 82 -11.88 -14.69 -3.10
C ILE A 82 -13.06 -14.19 -2.26
N LEU A 83 -14.17 -13.80 -2.91
CA LEU A 83 -15.38 -13.40 -2.20
C LEU A 83 -15.98 -14.58 -1.43
N LEU A 84 -16.03 -15.78 -2.03
CA LEU A 84 -16.51 -16.97 -1.34
C LEU A 84 -15.61 -17.35 -0.16
N LEU A 85 -14.28 -17.23 -0.33
CA LEU A 85 -13.31 -17.50 0.73
C LEU A 85 -13.47 -16.49 1.89
N LEU A 86 -13.59 -15.20 1.61
CA LEU A 86 -13.82 -14.15 2.60
C LEU A 86 -15.12 -14.37 3.40
N VAL A 87 -16.22 -14.71 2.71
CA VAL A 87 -17.51 -15.00 3.36
C VAL A 87 -17.39 -16.19 4.31
N ARG A 88 -16.63 -17.23 3.94
CA ARG A 88 -16.40 -18.39 4.82
C ARG A 88 -15.51 -18.07 6.01
N SER A 89 -14.58 -17.13 5.87
CA SER A 89 -13.80 -16.54 6.96
C SER A 89 -14.57 -15.53 7.81
N GLN A 90 -15.91 -15.47 7.69
CA GLN A 90 -16.80 -14.55 8.42
C GLN A 90 -16.63 -13.05 8.07
N VAL A 91 -15.94 -12.73 6.97
CA VAL A 91 -15.79 -11.36 6.49
C VAL A 91 -16.92 -11.05 5.50
N LYS A 92 -17.89 -10.24 5.91
CA LYS A 92 -18.98 -9.78 5.03
C LYS A 92 -18.50 -8.65 4.12
N VAL A 93 -18.44 -8.90 2.82
CA VAL A 93 -17.88 -7.97 1.84
C VAL A 93 -18.68 -7.99 0.55
N GLU A 94 -18.88 -6.81 -0.03
CA GLU A 94 -19.47 -6.67 -1.34
C GLU A 94 -18.42 -6.73 -2.46
N LYS A 95 -18.84 -7.17 -3.65
CA LYS A 95 -17.98 -7.29 -4.84
C LYS A 95 -17.23 -6.00 -5.19
N HIS A 96 -17.85 -4.85 -4.98
CA HIS A 96 -17.25 -3.55 -5.30
C HIS A 96 -16.07 -3.21 -4.37
N GLN A 97 -16.13 -3.61 -3.09
CA GLN A 97 -15.06 -3.40 -2.12
C GLN A 97 -13.84 -4.27 -2.46
N VAL A 98 -14.07 -5.54 -2.83
CA VAL A 98 -12.99 -6.44 -3.30
C VAL A 98 -12.35 -5.87 -4.58
N ARG A 99 -13.15 -5.34 -5.51
CA ARG A 99 -12.62 -4.69 -6.72
C ARG A 99 -11.70 -3.52 -6.39
N LYS A 100 -12.09 -2.68 -5.44
CA LYS A 100 -11.30 -1.55 -4.98
C LYS A 100 -9.93 -2.01 -4.47
N VAL A 101 -9.88 -3.04 -3.63
CA VAL A 101 -8.62 -3.58 -3.11
C VAL A 101 -7.74 -4.13 -4.24
N LEU A 102 -8.28 -4.99 -5.12
CA LEU A 102 -7.46 -5.61 -6.16
C LEU A 102 -6.93 -4.61 -7.20
N GLN A 103 -7.75 -3.65 -7.62
CA GLN A 103 -7.41 -2.74 -8.73
C GLN A 103 -6.79 -1.42 -8.28
N GLU A 104 -7.21 -0.85 -7.15
CA GLU A 104 -6.71 0.46 -6.69
C GLU A 104 -5.57 0.30 -5.68
N CYS A 105 -5.73 -0.60 -4.70
CA CYS A 105 -4.71 -0.81 -3.65
C CYS A 105 -3.56 -1.69 -4.17
N TRP A 106 -3.86 -2.88 -4.68
CA TRP A 106 -2.85 -3.84 -5.14
C TRP A 106 -2.47 -3.67 -6.61
N LYS A 107 -3.26 -2.92 -7.39
CA LYS A 107 -3.02 -2.63 -8.81
C LYS A 107 -2.77 -3.88 -9.65
N LEU A 108 -3.44 -4.98 -9.31
CA LEU A 108 -3.32 -6.23 -10.02
C LEU A 108 -4.04 -6.15 -11.36
N THR A 109 -3.43 -6.73 -12.39
CA THR A 109 -4.04 -6.89 -13.70
C THR A 109 -4.51 -8.34 -13.86
N PRO A 110 -5.76 -8.56 -14.29
CA PRO A 110 -6.23 -9.92 -14.54
C PRO A 110 -5.56 -10.49 -15.80
N ALA A 111 -5.51 -11.81 -15.90
CA ALA A 111 -5.09 -12.48 -17.12
C ALA A 111 -5.88 -11.96 -18.35
N PRO A 112 -5.22 -11.73 -19.50
CA PRO A 112 -5.84 -11.09 -20.67
C PRO A 112 -6.97 -11.94 -21.27
N ASN A 113 -6.79 -13.27 -21.24
CA ASN A 113 -7.73 -14.24 -21.78
C ASN A 113 -8.30 -15.12 -20.67
N GLY A 114 -9.44 -15.77 -20.96
CA GLY A 114 -9.97 -16.82 -20.10
C GLY A 114 -9.07 -18.05 -20.20
N LEU A 115 -8.30 -18.32 -19.16
CA LEU A 115 -7.38 -19.45 -19.09
C LEU A 115 -7.80 -20.38 -17.96
N THR A 116 -7.27 -21.61 -17.96
CA THR A 116 -7.46 -22.53 -16.83
C THR A 116 -6.50 -22.17 -15.72
N TYR A 117 -7.00 -22.05 -14.50
CA TYR A 117 -6.22 -21.77 -13.30
C TYR A 117 -6.63 -22.69 -12.16
N THR A 118 -5.72 -22.89 -11.23
CA THR A 118 -5.99 -23.60 -9.97
C THR A 118 -6.22 -22.57 -8.89
N THR A 119 -7.37 -22.65 -8.24
CA THR A 119 -7.73 -21.87 -7.06
C THR A 119 -8.02 -22.81 -5.90
N TYR A 120 -8.39 -22.27 -4.75
CA TYR A 120 -8.67 -23.04 -3.55
C TYR A 120 -10.09 -22.77 -3.05
N GLN A 121 -10.72 -23.82 -2.53
CA GLN A 121 -12.01 -23.73 -1.85
C GLN A 121 -11.90 -24.27 -0.44
N PHE A 122 -12.69 -23.70 0.47
CA PHE A 122 -12.71 -24.16 1.86
C PHE A 122 -13.38 -25.54 1.99
N ASN A 123 -12.71 -26.48 2.64
CA ASN A 123 -13.21 -27.82 2.93
C ASN A 123 -13.14 -28.07 4.44
N CYS A 124 -14.30 -28.28 5.07
CA CYS A 124 -14.42 -28.49 6.52
C CYS A 124 -14.13 -29.93 6.97
N ASN A 125 -13.91 -30.86 6.05
CA ASN A 125 -13.85 -32.30 6.34
C ASN A 125 -12.44 -32.89 6.22
N ARG A 126 -11.41 -32.07 5.94
CA ARG A 126 -10.02 -32.51 5.77
C ARG A 126 -9.10 -31.81 6.78
N GLU A 127 -7.95 -32.44 7.06
CA GLU A 127 -6.87 -31.85 7.87
C GLU A 127 -6.37 -30.52 7.25
N CYS A 128 -6.26 -30.46 5.92
CA CYS A 128 -6.05 -29.22 5.17
C CYS A 128 -7.38 -28.50 4.93
N ARG A 129 -7.52 -27.28 5.45
CA ARG A 129 -8.74 -26.43 5.35
C ARG A 129 -9.08 -26.01 3.91
N TYR A 130 -8.14 -26.15 2.98
CA TYR A 130 -8.30 -25.71 1.60
C TYR A 130 -8.02 -26.85 0.63
N GLU A 131 -8.87 -26.98 -0.39
CA GLU A 131 -8.74 -27.99 -1.45
C GLU A 131 -8.55 -27.31 -2.81
N PRO A 132 -7.57 -27.76 -3.63
CA PRO A 132 -7.36 -27.22 -4.96
C PRO A 132 -8.51 -27.57 -5.89
N ILE A 133 -9.00 -26.58 -6.64
CA ILE A 133 -10.02 -26.74 -7.67
C ILE A 133 -9.57 -26.02 -8.95
N ARG A 134 -9.76 -26.69 -10.09
CA ARG A 134 -9.47 -26.11 -11.40
C ARG A 134 -10.68 -25.35 -11.91
N ARG A 135 -10.49 -24.10 -12.32
CA ARG A 135 -11.53 -23.24 -12.91
C ARG A 135 -11.03 -22.62 -14.20
N VAL A 136 -11.95 -22.12 -15.02
CA VAL A 136 -11.63 -21.41 -16.27
C VAL A 136 -12.18 -20.00 -16.16
N GLY A 137 -11.37 -19.01 -16.52
CA GLY A 137 -11.77 -17.61 -16.50
C GLY A 137 -10.59 -16.65 -16.49
N ARG A 138 -10.89 -15.36 -16.32
CA ARG A 138 -9.87 -14.35 -16.04
C ARG A 138 -9.60 -14.32 -14.55
N PHE A 139 -8.35 -14.51 -14.17
CA PHE A 139 -7.91 -14.60 -12.78
C PHE A 139 -6.78 -13.63 -12.50
N TYR A 140 -6.60 -13.33 -11.23
CA TYR A 140 -5.47 -12.62 -10.67
C TYR A 140 -4.48 -13.63 -10.09
N THR A 141 -3.19 -13.32 -10.16
CA THR A 141 -2.15 -14.11 -9.49
C THR A 141 -1.42 -13.21 -8.50
N VAL A 142 -1.22 -13.71 -7.29
CA VAL A 142 -0.41 -13.08 -6.26
C VAL A 142 0.68 -14.05 -5.82
N THR A 143 1.85 -13.51 -5.52
CA THR A 143 3.00 -14.24 -5.00
C THR A 143 3.29 -13.75 -3.59
N ARG A 144 3.93 -14.61 -2.78
CA ARG A 144 4.33 -14.29 -1.42
C ARG A 144 5.28 -13.09 -1.34
#